data_AF-A0A4Q1JR06-F1
#
_entry.id   AF-A0A4Q1JR06-F1
#
_cell.length_a   1.000
_cell.length_b   1.000
_cell.length_c   1.000
_cell.angle_alpha   90.00
_cell.angle_beta   90.00
_cell.angle_gamma   90.00
#
_symmetry.space_group_name_H-M   'P 1'
#
loop_
_entity.id
_entity.type
_entity.pdbx_description
1 polymer ?
#
loop_
_entity_poly.entity_id
_entity_poly.type
_entity_poly.pdbx_seq_one_letter_code
_entity_poly.pdbx_strand_id
1 'polypeptide(L)'
;MFSSFEIIYKFSLQLLLSFWVLMWSIGSWYGIELLMGVSVWQIPASIIGTLIAVVSGIYFYTILSIPYKLSRKFDHIKDKVALETYTSCDDFQKEVADFIIDFFNYPGANVIGGNFHFNNCKSYTKNSGEEILKFRSNTITKFKLKSGKRAVYVPIRIANHELGDMLLIMEGPTLPIFNDIIADFENYFLDDQLYHVINSVSRNGAENKK
;
A
#
# COMPACT_ATOMS: atom_id res chain seq x y z
N MET A 1 -10.62 17.59 -12.79
CA MET A 1 -11.34 17.47 -11.50
C MET A 1 -10.42 17.07 -10.32
N PHE A 2 -9.26 16.43 -10.56
CA PHE A 2 -8.36 15.93 -9.50
C PHE A 2 -7.57 16.99 -8.69
N SER A 3 -7.30 18.17 -9.25
CA SER A 3 -6.57 19.25 -8.55
C SER A 3 -7.29 19.70 -7.26
N SER A 4 -8.62 19.79 -7.29
CA SER A 4 -9.42 20.19 -6.12
C SER A 4 -9.36 19.13 -5.02
N PHE A 5 -9.41 17.84 -5.36
CA PHE A 5 -9.32 16.77 -4.38
C PHE A 5 -7.93 16.68 -3.74
N GLU A 6 -6.86 16.86 -4.51
CA GLU A 6 -5.48 16.91 -3.98
C GLU A 6 -5.29 18.05 -2.98
N ILE A 7 -5.80 19.24 -3.30
CA ILE A 7 -5.72 20.41 -2.43
C ILE A 7 -6.52 20.15 -1.15
N ILE A 8 -7.76 19.64 -1.27
CA ILE A 8 -8.61 19.32 -0.12
C ILE A 8 -7.95 18.24 0.77
N TYR A 9 -7.34 17.22 0.17
CA TYR A 9 -6.69 16.14 0.90
C TYR A 9 -5.47 16.63 1.69
N LYS A 10 -4.58 17.38 1.04
CA LYS A 10 -3.41 17.99 1.70
C LYS A 10 -3.83 18.95 2.81
N PHE A 11 -4.84 19.77 2.55
CA PHE A 11 -5.40 20.69 3.54
C PHE A 11 -5.99 19.94 4.73
N SER A 12 -6.75 18.86 4.49
CA SER A 12 -7.34 18.03 5.55
C SER A 12 -6.27 17.36 6.42
N LEU A 13 -5.21 16.84 5.81
CA LEU A 13 -4.06 16.27 6.52
C LEU A 13 -3.31 17.30 7.36
N GLN A 14 -3.12 18.50 6.81
CA GLN A 14 -2.46 19.59 7.53
C GLN A 14 -3.32 20.08 8.70
N LEU A 15 -4.63 20.18 8.52
CA LEU A 15 -5.58 20.54 9.57
C LEU A 15 -5.58 19.49 10.69
N LEU A 16 -5.60 18.21 10.34
CA LEU A 16 -5.52 17.10 11.30
C LEU A 16 -4.22 17.16 12.11
N LEU A 17 -3.08 17.40 11.44
CA LEU A 17 -1.78 17.55 12.10
C LEU A 17 -1.75 18.74 13.06
N SER A 18 -2.22 19.91 12.61
CA SER A 18 -2.28 21.11 13.44
C SER A 18 -3.18 20.89 14.65
N PHE A 19 -4.34 20.28 14.45
CA PHE A 19 -5.24 19.92 15.55
C PHE A 19 -4.60 18.92 16.52
N TRP A 20 -3.91 17.91 16.02
CA TRP A 20 -3.21 16.91 16.83
C TRP A 20 -2.14 17.53 17.73
N VAL A 21 -1.29 18.39 17.15
CA VAL A 21 -0.26 19.11 17.90
C VAL A 21 -0.87 20.00 18.98
N LEU A 22 -1.89 20.79 18.62
CA LEU A 22 -2.59 21.66 19.57
C LEU A 22 -3.20 20.86 20.74
N MET A 23 -3.87 19.75 20.44
CA MET A 23 -4.49 18.90 21.46
C MET A 23 -3.47 18.31 22.44
N TRP A 24 -2.30 17.88 21.97
CA TRP A 24 -1.25 17.34 22.84
C TRP A 24 -0.52 18.42 23.63
N SER A 25 -0.30 19.61 23.05
CA SER A 25 0.27 20.75 23.78
C SER A 25 -0.67 21.22 24.89
N ILE A 26 -1.97 21.31 24.62
CA ILE A 26 -2.99 21.68 25.61
C ILE A 26 -3.14 20.56 26.66
N GLY A 27 -3.24 19.30 26.22
CA GLY A 27 -3.40 18.15 27.10
C GLY A 27 -2.22 17.94 28.05
N SER A 28 -0.99 18.17 27.59
CA SER A 28 0.20 18.10 28.44
C SER A 28 0.26 19.23 29.46
N TRP A 29 -0.18 20.44 29.10
CA TRP A 29 -0.30 21.57 30.02
C TRP A 29 -1.31 21.28 31.15
N TYR A 30 -2.55 20.97 30.79
CA TYR A 30 -3.61 20.69 31.77
C TYR A 30 -3.38 19.40 32.55
N GLY A 31 -2.73 18.39 31.95
CA GLY A 31 -2.39 17.15 32.64
C GLY A 31 -1.44 17.39 33.82
N ILE A 32 -0.46 18.27 33.68
CA ILE A 32 0.44 18.65 34.78
C ILE A 32 -0.29 19.52 35.80
N GLU A 33 -1.12 20.46 35.35
CA GLU A 33 -1.92 21.31 36.23
C GLU A 33 -2.82 20.47 37.16
N LEU A 34 -3.42 19.41 36.63
CA LEU A 34 -4.26 18.51 37.40
C LEU A 34 -3.47 17.62 38.38
N LEU A 35 -2.22 17.25 38.04
CA LEU A 35 -1.38 16.39 38.87
C LEU A 35 -0.64 17.15 39.98
N MET A 36 -0.18 18.37 39.71
CA MET A 36 0.72 19.12 40.60
C MET A 36 0.24 20.53 40.93
N GLY A 37 -0.93 20.95 40.43
CA GLY A 37 -1.39 22.33 40.48
C GLY A 37 -0.61 23.23 39.52
N VAL A 38 -0.73 24.55 39.71
CA VAL A 38 0.03 25.54 38.93
C VAL A 38 1.49 25.45 39.34
N SER A 39 2.33 24.98 38.42
CA SER A 39 3.72 24.63 38.69
C SER A 39 4.61 24.96 37.49
N VAL A 40 5.84 25.37 37.76
CA VAL A 40 6.84 25.69 36.71
C VAL A 40 7.11 24.49 35.79
N TRP A 41 6.80 23.27 36.24
CA TRP A 41 6.90 22.03 35.46
C TRP A 41 5.95 21.95 34.25
N GLN A 42 4.94 22.83 34.14
CA GLN A 42 4.06 22.92 32.97
C GLN A 42 4.84 23.26 31.68
N ILE A 43 5.88 24.08 31.78
CA ILE A 43 6.69 24.53 30.64
C ILE A 43 7.46 23.35 30.01
N PRO A 44 8.33 22.62 30.74
CA PRO A 44 9.03 21.48 30.16
C PRO A 44 8.09 20.36 29.71
N ALA A 45 7.00 20.12 30.43
CA ALA A 45 6.03 19.10 30.04
C ALA A 45 5.29 19.43 28.73
N SER A 46 4.91 20.69 28.51
CA SER A 46 4.32 21.12 27.24
C SER A 46 5.29 21.02 26.07
N ILE A 47 6.58 21.29 26.29
CA ILE A 47 7.63 21.08 25.28
C ILE A 47 7.74 19.59 24.92
N ILE A 48 7.83 18.70 25.91
CA ILE A 48 7.91 17.25 25.69
C ILE A 48 6.63 16.73 25.01
N GLY A 49 5.45 17.15 25.48
CA GLY A 49 4.17 16.78 24.88
C GLY A 49 4.07 17.21 23.42
N THR A 50 4.53 18.41 23.10
CA THR A 50 4.58 18.92 21.73
C THR A 50 5.56 18.11 20.87
N LEU A 51 6.73 17.75 21.39
CA LEU A 51 7.70 16.90 20.67
C LEU A 51 7.11 15.53 20.34
N ILE A 52 6.44 14.89 21.30
CA ILE A 52 5.75 13.61 21.10
C ILE A 52 4.63 13.77 20.05
N ALA A 53 3.90 14.88 20.09
CA ALA A 53 2.84 15.17 19.13
C ALA A 53 3.38 15.36 17.71
N VAL A 54 4.53 16.02 17.55
CA VAL A 54 5.18 16.21 16.24
C VAL A 54 5.66 14.86 15.69
N VAL A 55 6.34 14.05 16.51
CA VAL A 55 6.85 12.73 16.08
C VAL A 55 5.69 11.79 15.70
N SER A 56 4.68 11.68 16.56
CA SER A 56 3.49 10.87 16.28
C SER A 56 2.68 11.42 15.10
N GLY A 57 2.57 12.75 14.98
CA GLY A 57 1.91 13.42 13.87
C GLY A 57 2.57 13.08 12.53
N ILE A 58 3.90 13.16 12.43
CA ILE A 58 4.65 12.77 11.21
C ILE A 58 4.37 11.31 10.85
N TYR A 59 4.30 10.43 11.84
CA TYR A 59 3.98 9.01 11.63
C TYR A 59 2.55 8.85 11.06
N PHE A 60 1.56 9.49 11.68
CA PHE A 60 0.17 9.48 11.19
C PHE A 60 0.05 10.08 9.79
N TYR A 61 0.69 11.23 9.54
CA TYR A 61 0.71 11.87 8.23
C TYR A 61 1.30 10.93 7.16
N THR A 62 2.37 10.22 7.50
CA THR A 62 3.01 9.27 6.58
C THR A 62 2.04 8.16 6.21
N ILE A 63 1.44 7.49 7.21
CA ILE A 63 0.48 6.39 7.00
C ILE A 63 -0.73 6.86 6.20
N LEU A 64 -1.35 7.97 6.62
CA LEU A 64 -2.51 8.53 5.93
C LEU A 64 -2.14 9.00 4.51
N SER A 65 -0.90 9.41 4.25
CA SER A 65 -0.49 9.78 2.89
C SER A 65 -0.29 8.60 1.94
N ILE A 66 -0.21 7.35 2.45
CA ILE A 66 0.08 6.16 1.63
C ILE A 66 -0.99 5.93 0.56
N PRO A 67 -2.30 5.84 0.85
CA PRO A 67 -3.32 5.59 -0.17
C PRO A 67 -3.32 6.65 -1.28
N TYR A 68 -3.14 7.92 -0.91
CA TYR A 68 -3.06 9.01 -1.87
C TYR A 68 -1.83 8.90 -2.80
N LYS A 69 -0.64 8.63 -2.23
CA LYS A 69 0.58 8.42 -3.02
C LYS A 69 0.51 7.19 -3.90
N LEU A 70 -0.12 6.13 -3.39
CA LEU A 70 -0.36 4.87 -4.09
C LEU A 70 -1.23 5.12 -5.32
N SER A 71 -2.40 5.73 -5.15
CA SER A 71 -3.29 6.11 -6.24
C SER A 71 -2.54 6.92 -7.30
N ARG A 72 -1.86 8.00 -6.89
CA ARG A 72 -1.19 8.89 -7.83
C ARG A 72 -0.08 8.22 -8.62
N LYS A 73 0.71 7.36 -7.99
CA LYS A 73 1.78 6.64 -8.70
C LYS A 73 1.20 5.52 -9.58
N PHE A 74 0.07 4.93 -9.18
CA PHE A 74 -0.61 3.90 -9.95
C PHE A 74 -1.44 4.46 -11.12
N ASP A 75 -1.81 5.74 -11.09
CA ASP A 75 -2.54 6.41 -12.19
C ASP A 75 -1.84 6.24 -13.54
N HIS A 76 -0.50 6.22 -13.57
CA HIS A 76 0.25 5.94 -14.81
C HIS A 76 -0.05 4.56 -15.40
N ILE A 77 -0.24 3.54 -14.56
CA ILE A 77 -0.64 2.20 -15.00
C ILE A 77 -2.10 2.22 -15.48
N LYS A 78 -2.99 2.90 -14.74
CA LYS A 78 -4.41 3.05 -15.14
C LYS A 78 -4.56 3.74 -16.49
N ASP A 79 -3.80 4.81 -16.71
CA ASP A 79 -3.80 5.54 -17.97
C ASP A 79 -3.36 4.64 -19.14
N LYS A 80 -2.32 3.83 -18.94
CA LYS A 80 -1.87 2.84 -19.94
C LYS A 80 -2.90 1.75 -20.23
N VAL A 81 -3.62 1.28 -19.20
CA VAL A 81 -4.73 0.34 -19.36
C VAL A 81 -5.86 0.99 -20.17
N ALA A 82 -6.26 2.22 -19.83
CA ALA A 82 -7.32 2.95 -20.50
C ALA A 82 -6.98 3.28 -21.97
N LEU A 83 -5.71 3.52 -22.27
CA LEU A 83 -5.20 3.74 -23.63
C LEU A 83 -4.93 2.44 -24.40
N GLU A 84 -5.26 1.27 -23.83
CA GLU A 84 -4.99 -0.06 -24.40
C GLU A 84 -3.52 -0.23 -24.86
N THR A 85 -2.58 0.37 -24.11
CA THR A 85 -1.15 0.40 -24.50
C THR A 85 -0.47 -0.95 -24.29
N TYR A 86 -1.01 -1.80 -23.42
CA TYR A 86 -0.46 -3.11 -23.13
C TYR A 86 -0.75 -4.10 -24.28
N THR A 87 0.33 -4.56 -24.92
CA THR A 87 0.26 -5.55 -26.02
C THR A 87 0.12 -6.99 -25.51
N SER A 88 0.52 -7.25 -24.26
CA SER A 88 0.40 -8.53 -23.60
C SER A 88 0.07 -8.38 -22.12
N CYS A 89 -0.58 -9.38 -21.52
CA CYS A 89 -0.79 -9.41 -20.07
C CYS A 89 0.55 -9.52 -19.30
N ASP A 90 1.57 -10.14 -19.90
CA ASP A 90 2.89 -10.31 -19.30
C ASP A 90 3.54 -8.94 -19.02
N ASP A 91 3.36 -7.96 -19.92
CA ASP A 91 3.88 -6.60 -19.78
C ASP A 91 3.20 -5.85 -18.62
N PHE A 92 1.88 -6.01 -18.49
CA PHE A 92 1.12 -5.46 -17.36
C PHE A 92 1.56 -6.08 -16.04
N GLN A 93 1.67 -7.42 -15.98
CA GLN A 93 2.09 -8.13 -14.77
C GLN A 93 3.48 -7.71 -14.31
N LYS A 94 4.41 -7.52 -15.25
CA LYS A 94 5.77 -7.05 -14.94
C LYS A 94 5.75 -5.62 -14.39
N GLU A 95 5.02 -4.69 -15.02
CA GLU A 95 4.96 -3.30 -14.56
C GLU A 95 4.30 -3.17 -13.18
N VAL A 96 3.23 -3.93 -12.92
CA VAL A 96 2.59 -4.02 -11.60
C VAL A 96 3.55 -4.61 -10.55
N ALA A 97 4.26 -5.68 -10.89
CA ALA A 97 5.22 -6.31 -9.99
C ALA A 97 6.35 -5.35 -9.60
N ASP A 98 6.92 -4.65 -10.59
CA ASP A 98 7.94 -3.63 -10.38
C ASP A 98 7.42 -2.49 -9.50
N PHE A 99 6.21 -2.01 -9.79
CA PHE A 99 5.54 -0.98 -8.99
C PHE A 99 5.37 -1.39 -7.52
N ILE A 100 4.84 -2.60 -7.25
CA ILE A 100 4.60 -3.07 -5.88
C ILE A 100 5.91 -3.17 -5.11
N ILE A 101 6.95 -3.74 -5.73
CA ILE A 101 8.26 -3.88 -5.07
C ILE A 101 8.85 -2.50 -4.77
N ASP A 102 8.82 -1.57 -5.73
CA ASP A 102 9.41 -0.25 -5.55
C ASP A 102 8.60 0.65 -4.58
N PHE A 103 7.26 0.54 -4.60
CA PHE A 103 6.40 1.34 -3.74
C PHE A 103 6.42 0.85 -2.28
N PHE A 104 6.38 -0.47 -2.07
CA PHE A 104 6.33 -1.08 -0.73
C PHE A 104 7.71 -1.39 -0.14
N ASN A 105 8.79 -0.90 -0.76
CA ASN A 105 10.13 -0.90 -0.17
C ASN A 105 10.33 0.30 0.78
N TYR A 106 9.61 0.28 1.91
CA TYR A 106 9.77 1.26 2.99
C TYR A 106 9.78 0.57 4.37
N PRO A 107 10.35 1.23 5.40
CA PRO A 107 10.40 0.67 6.76
C PRO A 107 9.02 0.25 7.27
N GLY A 108 8.84 -1.05 7.51
CA GLY A 108 7.59 -1.65 7.98
C GLY A 108 6.82 -2.48 6.95
N ALA A 109 7.21 -2.42 5.66
CA ALA A 109 6.76 -3.34 4.62
C ALA A 109 7.95 -4.09 3.99
N ASN A 110 8.99 -3.36 3.57
CA ASN A 110 10.25 -3.87 3.02
C ASN A 110 10.06 -5.02 2.02
N VAL A 111 9.24 -4.82 1.00
CA VAL A 111 9.06 -5.80 -0.08
C VAL A 111 10.31 -5.80 -0.96
N ILE A 112 11.02 -6.93 -1.01
CA ILE A 112 12.31 -7.08 -1.73
C ILE A 112 12.17 -7.90 -3.02
N GLY A 113 11.04 -8.58 -3.19
CA GLY A 113 10.77 -9.44 -4.33
C GLY A 113 9.38 -10.00 -4.27
N GLY A 114 9.03 -10.77 -5.29
CA GLY A 114 7.78 -11.50 -5.33
C GLY A 114 7.67 -12.41 -6.52
N ASN A 115 6.63 -13.22 -6.48
CA ASN A 115 6.18 -14.04 -7.60
C ASN A 115 4.74 -13.60 -7.89
N PHE A 116 4.41 -13.46 -9.16
CA PHE A 116 3.15 -12.89 -9.63
C PHE A 116 2.62 -13.82 -10.72
N HIS A 117 1.37 -14.22 -10.57
CA HIS A 117 0.74 -15.12 -11.53
C HIS A 117 -0.69 -14.67 -11.76
N PHE A 118 -0.89 -14.04 -12.91
CA PHE A 118 -2.20 -13.64 -13.39
C PHE A 118 -2.69 -14.64 -14.44
N ASN A 119 -4.01 -14.85 -14.47
CA ASN A 119 -4.63 -15.79 -15.40
C ASN A 119 -4.40 -15.33 -16.85
N ASN A 120 -4.04 -16.28 -17.72
CA ASN A 120 -3.63 -16.06 -19.12
C ASN A 120 -2.29 -15.33 -19.31
N CYS A 121 -1.46 -15.26 -18.28
CA CYS A 121 -0.17 -14.58 -18.29
C CYS A 121 0.92 -15.54 -17.79
N LYS A 122 2.15 -15.40 -18.30
CA LYS A 122 3.30 -16.18 -17.81
C LYS A 122 3.67 -15.69 -16.43
N SER A 123 3.84 -16.59 -15.47
CA SER A 123 4.26 -16.23 -14.12
C SER A 123 5.55 -15.42 -14.14
N TYR A 124 5.55 -14.29 -13.43
CA TYR A 124 6.69 -13.39 -13.32
C TYR A 124 7.28 -13.51 -11.92
N THR A 125 8.59 -13.73 -11.85
CA THR A 125 9.31 -13.86 -10.58
C THR A 125 10.44 -12.85 -10.53
N LYS A 126 10.43 -12.01 -9.50
CA LYS A 126 11.49 -11.02 -9.23
C LYS A 126 12.04 -11.25 -7.83
N ASN A 127 13.32 -11.60 -7.73
CA ASN A 127 14.06 -11.75 -6.46
C ASN A 127 13.41 -12.70 -5.42
N SER A 128 12.56 -13.65 -5.84
CA SER A 128 11.81 -14.51 -4.93
C SER A 128 12.60 -15.74 -4.47
N GLY A 129 13.28 -16.43 -5.40
CA GLY A 129 13.88 -17.75 -5.14
C GLY A 129 12.90 -18.85 -4.74
N GLU A 130 11.63 -18.52 -4.49
CA GLU A 130 10.57 -19.38 -3.96
C GLU A 130 9.38 -19.44 -4.95
N GLU A 131 8.74 -20.62 -5.02
CA GLU A 131 7.60 -20.89 -5.90
C GLU A 131 6.25 -20.59 -5.21
N ILE A 132 5.35 -19.88 -5.90
CA ILE A 132 4.00 -19.52 -5.41
C ILE A 132 3.18 -20.72 -4.92
N LEU A 133 3.29 -21.86 -5.62
CA LEU A 133 2.42 -23.03 -5.43
C LEU A 133 2.47 -23.61 -4.01
N LYS A 134 3.56 -23.37 -3.28
CA LYS A 134 3.78 -23.87 -1.92
C LYS A 134 3.06 -23.05 -0.84
N PHE A 135 2.54 -21.87 -1.20
CA PHE A 135 2.02 -20.87 -0.24
C PHE A 135 0.58 -20.44 -0.53
N ARG A 136 -0.14 -21.14 -1.42
CA ARG A 136 -1.52 -20.80 -1.78
C ARG A 136 -2.44 -20.79 -0.57
N SER A 137 -3.21 -19.72 -0.45
CA SER A 137 -4.23 -19.54 0.57
C SER A 137 -5.46 -18.87 -0.05
N ASN A 138 -6.63 -18.99 0.59
CA ASN A 138 -7.83 -18.28 0.16
C ASN A 138 -7.89 -16.83 0.65
N THR A 139 -6.99 -16.45 1.56
CA THR A 139 -6.94 -15.15 2.23
C THR A 139 -5.51 -14.62 2.28
N ILE A 140 -5.35 -13.32 2.49
CA ILE A 140 -4.03 -12.71 2.67
C ILE A 140 -3.34 -13.33 3.88
N THR A 141 -2.28 -14.12 3.64
CA THR A 141 -1.66 -14.96 4.68
C THR A 141 -0.16 -14.73 4.75
N LYS A 142 0.35 -14.58 5.98
CA LYS A 142 1.79 -14.42 6.26
C LYS A 142 2.43 -15.78 6.48
N PHE A 143 3.49 -16.07 5.74
CA PHE A 143 4.33 -17.25 5.90
C PHE A 143 5.74 -16.85 6.34
N LYS A 144 6.36 -17.70 7.17
CA LYS A 144 7.77 -17.57 7.53
C LYS A 144 8.57 -18.52 6.64
N LEU A 145 9.51 -17.97 5.88
CA LEU A 145 10.39 -18.74 5.01
C LEU A 145 11.54 -19.35 5.82
N LYS A 146 12.09 -20.47 5.34
CA LYS A 146 13.26 -21.12 5.96
C LYS A 146 14.50 -20.24 5.94
N SER A 147 14.59 -19.32 4.97
CA SER A 147 15.65 -18.30 4.84
C SER A 147 15.58 -17.19 5.89
N GLY A 148 14.60 -17.20 6.81
CA GLY A 148 14.38 -16.15 7.81
C GLY A 148 13.56 -14.96 7.28
N LYS A 149 13.34 -14.90 5.95
CA LYS A 149 12.46 -13.92 5.29
C LYS A 149 10.98 -14.24 5.57
N ARG A 150 10.10 -13.27 5.30
CA ARG A 150 8.65 -13.46 5.39
C ARG A 150 8.03 -13.38 4.00
N ALA A 151 6.98 -14.14 3.77
CA ALA A 151 6.20 -14.05 2.55
C ALA A 151 4.75 -13.68 2.88
N VAL A 152 4.12 -12.88 2.05
CA VAL A 152 2.70 -12.55 2.10
C VAL A 152 2.08 -13.05 0.81
N TYR A 153 1.20 -14.03 0.93
CA TYR A 153 0.37 -14.46 -0.18
C TYR A 153 -0.86 -13.56 -0.28
N VAL A 154 -1.18 -13.10 -1.49
CA VAL A 154 -2.30 -12.23 -1.81
C VAL A 154 -3.08 -12.88 -2.97
N PRO A 155 -4.26 -13.45 -2.73
CA PRO A 155 -5.14 -13.86 -3.83
C PRO A 155 -5.75 -12.61 -4.47
N ILE A 156 -5.82 -12.57 -5.80
CA ILE A 156 -6.52 -11.51 -6.54
C ILE A 156 -7.85 -12.05 -7.05
N ARG A 157 -8.96 -11.49 -6.57
CA ARG A 157 -10.30 -11.98 -6.89
C ARG A 157 -11.28 -10.82 -7.01
N ILE A 158 -12.02 -10.78 -8.11
CA ILE A 158 -13.13 -9.85 -8.30
C ILE A 158 -14.45 -10.62 -8.24
N ALA A 159 -15.27 -10.33 -7.22
CA ALA A 159 -16.51 -11.05 -6.93
C ALA A 159 -16.33 -12.59 -6.90
N ASN A 160 -16.78 -13.30 -7.94
CA ASN A 160 -16.68 -14.76 -8.08
C ASN A 160 -15.59 -15.22 -9.06
N HIS A 161 -14.77 -14.32 -9.60
CA HIS A 161 -13.72 -14.63 -10.56
C HIS A 161 -12.34 -14.57 -9.91
N GLU A 162 -11.61 -15.67 -9.98
CA GLU A 162 -10.18 -15.67 -9.65
C GLU A 162 -9.40 -15.06 -10.82
N LEU A 163 -8.66 -13.99 -10.57
CA LEU A 163 -7.87 -13.28 -11.58
C LEU A 163 -6.39 -13.67 -11.51
N GLY A 164 -5.90 -14.08 -10.34
CA GLY A 164 -4.53 -14.51 -10.13
C GLY A 164 -4.12 -14.58 -8.66
N ASP A 165 -2.84 -14.79 -8.43
CA ASP A 165 -2.21 -14.75 -7.11
C ASP A 165 -0.84 -14.04 -7.14
N MET A 166 -0.49 -13.43 -6.00
CA MET A 166 0.80 -12.80 -5.78
C MET A 166 1.41 -13.32 -4.48
N LEU A 167 2.72 -13.56 -4.50
CA LEU A 167 3.52 -13.85 -3.31
C LEU A 167 4.56 -12.75 -3.16
N LEU A 168 4.40 -11.90 -2.16
CA LEU A 168 5.33 -10.82 -1.84
C LEU A 168 6.34 -11.31 -0.81
N ILE A 169 7.63 -11.11 -1.07
CA ILE A 169 8.70 -11.48 -0.15
C ILE A 169 9.26 -10.24 0.51
N MET A 170 9.36 -10.30 1.83
CA MET A 170 9.63 -9.19 2.69
C MET A 170 10.85 -9.47 3.55
N GLU A 171 11.65 -8.43 3.76
CA GLU A 171 12.78 -8.46 4.68
C GLU A 171 12.37 -7.94 6.06
N GLY A 172 12.30 -8.86 7.02
CA GLY A 172 11.96 -8.54 8.42
C GLY A 172 10.46 -8.56 8.74
N PRO A 173 10.07 -8.01 9.91
CA PRO A 173 8.68 -7.97 10.33
C PRO A 173 7.91 -6.87 9.61
N THR A 174 6.71 -7.20 9.11
CA THR A 174 5.80 -6.20 8.58
C THR A 174 4.77 -5.74 9.57
N LEU A 175 4.42 -4.45 9.47
CA LEU A 175 3.38 -3.83 10.28
C LEU A 175 2.03 -4.53 10.03
N PRO A 176 1.14 -4.61 11.03
CA PRO A 176 -0.19 -5.18 10.87
C PRO A 176 -0.98 -4.52 9.74
N ILE A 177 -0.91 -3.19 9.65
CA ILE A 177 -1.62 -2.37 8.65
C ILE A 177 -1.21 -2.67 7.20
N PHE A 178 -0.06 -3.30 6.97
CA PHE A 178 0.37 -3.65 5.62
C PHE A 178 -0.61 -4.59 4.92
N ASN A 179 -1.23 -5.52 5.65
CA ASN A 179 -2.21 -6.44 5.08
C ASN A 179 -3.43 -5.67 4.57
N ASP A 180 -3.90 -4.71 5.35
CA ASP A 180 -5.08 -3.90 5.00
C ASP A 180 -4.77 -2.99 3.81
N ILE A 181 -3.59 -2.35 3.79
CA ILE A 181 -3.16 -1.52 2.65
C ILE A 181 -3.04 -2.34 1.36
N ILE A 182 -2.51 -3.56 1.43
CA ILE A 182 -2.40 -4.45 0.26
C ILE A 182 -3.77 -4.97 -0.18
N ALA A 183 -4.68 -5.26 0.76
CA ALA A 183 -6.06 -5.63 0.45
C ALA A 183 -6.79 -4.48 -0.26
N ASP A 184 -6.67 -3.26 0.26
CA ASP A 184 -7.25 -2.07 -0.35
C ASP A 184 -6.62 -1.77 -1.72
N PHE A 185 -5.31 -1.96 -1.86
CA PHE A 185 -4.63 -1.85 -3.15
C PHE A 185 -5.19 -2.84 -4.17
N GLU A 186 -5.36 -4.09 -3.76
CA GLU A 186 -5.89 -5.14 -4.63
C GLU A 186 -7.31 -4.81 -5.08
N ASN A 187 -8.21 -4.51 -4.14
CA ASN A 187 -9.65 -4.33 -4.35
C ASN A 187 -10.05 -2.99 -4.99
N TYR A 188 -9.25 -1.93 -4.88
CA TYR A 188 -9.60 -0.61 -5.44
C TYR A 188 -8.75 -0.19 -6.64
N PHE A 189 -7.62 -0.84 -6.88
CA PHE A 189 -6.69 -0.44 -7.94
C PHE A 189 -6.31 -1.56 -8.89
N LEU A 190 -6.05 -2.77 -8.39
CA LEU A 190 -5.47 -3.82 -9.22
C LEU A 190 -6.50 -4.72 -9.90
N ASP A 191 -7.52 -5.16 -9.17
CA ASP A 191 -8.49 -6.16 -9.64
C ASP A 191 -9.26 -5.72 -10.89
N ASP A 192 -9.82 -4.52 -10.89
CA ASP A 192 -10.58 -3.92 -11.98
C ASP A 192 -9.69 -3.72 -13.22
N GLN A 193 -8.49 -3.19 -13.02
CA GLN A 193 -7.54 -2.96 -14.10
C GLN A 193 -7.04 -4.28 -14.70
N LEU A 194 -6.78 -5.28 -13.87
CA LEU A 194 -6.40 -6.61 -14.32
C LEU A 194 -7.53 -7.29 -15.12
N TYR A 195 -8.78 -7.18 -14.65
CA TYR A 195 -9.94 -7.68 -15.36
C TYR A 195 -10.07 -7.04 -16.75
N HIS A 196 -9.88 -5.73 -16.84
CA HIS A 196 -9.88 -5.00 -18.11
C HIS A 196 -8.79 -5.46 -19.07
N VAL A 197 -7.55 -5.63 -18.59
CA VAL A 197 -6.42 -6.09 -19.41
C VAL A 197 -6.61 -7.54 -19.88
N ILE A 198 -7.04 -8.44 -19.01
CA ILE A 198 -7.28 -9.85 -19.39
C ILE A 198 -8.32 -9.93 -20.50
N ASN A 199 -9.41 -9.15 -20.40
CA ASN A 199 -10.47 -9.15 -21.39
C ASN A 199 -10.09 -8.44 -22.69
N SER A 200 -9.37 -7.31 -22.64
CA SER A 200 -8.96 -6.56 -23.83
C SER A 200 -7.92 -7.33 -24.65
N VAL A 201 -6.91 -7.92 -23.99
CA VAL A 201 -5.88 -8.74 -24.63
C VAL A 201 -6.49 -10.01 -25.22
N SER A 202 -7.46 -10.64 -24.53
CA SER A 202 -8.18 -11.80 -25.06
C SER A 202 -8.95 -11.45 -26.34
N ARG A 203 -9.63 -10.30 -26.38
CA ARG A 203 -10.38 -9.82 -27.55
C ARG A 203 -9.45 -9.50 -28.73
N ASN A 204 -8.38 -8.77 -28.50
CA ASN A 204 -7.43 -8.37 -29.55
C ASN A 204 -6.63 -9.57 -30.09
N GLY A 205 -6.37 -10.58 -29.25
CA GLY A 205 -5.77 -11.85 -29.68
C GLY A 205 -6.70 -12.73 -30.53
N ALA A 206 -8.02 -12.56 -30.41
CA ALA A 206 -9.01 -13.25 -31.24
C ALA A 206 -9.24 -12.56 -32.59
N GLU A 207 -9.15 -11.23 -32.64
CA GLU A 207 -9.23 -10.46 -33.90
C GLU A 207 -7.99 -10.68 -34.78
N ASN A 208 -6.79 -10.77 -34.21
CA ASN A 208 -5.56 -11.07 -34.96
C ASN A 208 -5.44 -12.53 -35.47
N LYS A 209 -6.42 -13.40 -35.15
CA LYS A 209 -6.47 -14.79 -35.64
C LYS A 209 -7.54 -15.02 -36.72
N LYS A 210 -8.26 -13.98 -37.14
CA LYS A 210 -9.15 -14.00 -38.31
C LYS A 210 -8.47 -13.38 -39.52
#